data_AF-A0A5C7KBL4-F1
#
_entry.id   AF-A0A5C7KBL4-F1
#
_cell.length_a   1.000
_cell.length_b   1.000
_cell.length_c   1.000
_cell.angle_alpha   90.00
_cell.angle_beta   90.00
_cell.angle_gamma   90.00
#
_symmetry.space_group_name_H-M   'P 1'
#
loop_
_entity.id
_entity.type
_entity.pdbx_description
1 polymer ?
#
loop_
_entity_poly.entity_id
_entity_poly.type
_entity_poly.pdbx_seq_one_letter_code
_entity_poly.pdbx_strand_id
1 'polypeptide(L)'
;YLPPSSTPRTPDDLQQHNCLWITSLPALRRWPFDTDEGIRVVHVGGNVVANTAETVLQLAVAGVGITRLTDIIVGDAIARGELVPILTDWHHAEPVPLYATYPSGRHLAPKVKAMVDFLAEEFGPAPWRRPARKPRTG
;
A
#
# COMPACT_ATOMS: atom_id res chain seq x y z
N TYR A 1 -14.35 -12.32 1.22
CA TYR A 1 -14.01 -13.17 0.07
C TYR A 1 -14.90 -12.75 -1.11
N LEU A 2 -14.34 -12.15 -2.15
CA LEU A 2 -15.09 -11.71 -3.35
C LEU A 2 -15.25 -12.88 -4.33
N PRO A 3 -16.43 -13.11 -4.94
CA PRO A 3 -16.61 -14.16 -5.94
C PRO A 3 -15.69 -13.99 -7.17
N PRO A 4 -15.32 -15.09 -7.86
CA PRO A 4 -14.40 -15.06 -9.02
C PRO A 4 -14.86 -14.15 -10.18
N SER A 5 -16.17 -13.87 -10.29
CA SER A 5 -16.74 -12.94 -11.27
C SER A 5 -16.66 -11.47 -10.86
N SER A 6 -16.10 -11.15 -9.69
CA SER A 6 -16.03 -9.81 -9.10
C SER A 6 -14.60 -9.32 -8.80
N THR A 7 -13.58 -10.02 -9.30
CA THR A 7 -12.19 -9.55 -9.20
C THR A 7 -11.84 -8.80 -10.49
N PRO A 8 -11.36 -7.54 -10.42
CA PRO A 8 -10.99 -6.79 -11.61
C PRO A 8 -9.87 -7.51 -12.35
N ARG A 9 -10.00 -7.60 -13.68
CA ARG A 9 -9.03 -8.23 -14.58
C ARG A 9 -8.21 -7.21 -15.34
N THR A 10 -8.67 -5.97 -15.39
CA THR A 10 -7.94 -4.84 -15.96
C THR A 10 -8.02 -3.65 -15.01
N PRO A 11 -7.08 -2.67 -15.09
CA PRO A 11 -7.18 -1.42 -14.34
C PRO A 11 -8.55 -0.73 -14.48
N ASP A 12 -9.12 -0.69 -15.68
CA ASP A 12 -10.37 0.03 -15.93
C ASP A 12 -11.60 -0.63 -15.26
N ASP A 13 -11.55 -1.94 -14.97
CA ASP A 13 -12.61 -2.64 -14.24
C ASP A 13 -12.85 -2.02 -12.85
N LEU A 14 -11.84 -1.39 -12.24
CA LEU A 14 -11.94 -0.72 -10.94
C LEU A 14 -13.01 0.37 -10.88
N GLN A 15 -13.41 0.96 -12.02
CA GLN A 15 -14.51 1.92 -12.08
C GLN A 15 -15.87 1.30 -11.73
N GLN A 16 -16.00 -0.03 -11.84
CA GLN A 16 -17.20 -0.80 -11.50
C GLN A 16 -17.14 -1.37 -10.07
N HIS A 17 -16.05 -1.14 -9.33
CA HIS A 17 -15.85 -1.69 -7.99
C HIS A 17 -15.91 -0.62 -6.90
N ASN A 18 -16.26 -1.04 -5.69
CA ASN A 18 -16.15 -0.18 -4.52
C ASN A 18 -14.67 -0.01 -4.14
N CYS A 19 -14.08 1.12 -4.50
CA CYS A 19 -12.70 1.43 -4.15
C CYS A 19 -12.64 2.33 -2.92
N LEU A 20 -11.80 1.94 -1.98
CA LEU A 20 -11.59 2.58 -0.69
C LEU A 20 -10.34 3.46 -0.77
N TRP A 21 -10.50 4.73 -0.44
CA TRP A 21 -9.47 5.75 -0.51
C TRP A 21 -9.71 6.78 0.61
N ILE A 22 -8.67 7.54 0.97
CA ILE A 22 -8.74 8.50 2.07
C ILE A 22 -9.45 9.76 1.59
N THR A 23 -10.65 10.01 2.11
CA THR A 23 -11.57 10.99 1.52
C THR A 23 -11.10 12.44 1.61
N SER A 24 -10.29 12.74 2.61
CA SER A 24 -9.63 14.04 2.81
C SER A 24 -8.48 14.29 1.83
N LEU A 25 -8.06 13.29 1.03
CA LEU A 25 -6.97 13.38 0.08
C LEU A 25 -7.43 12.98 -1.34
N PRO A 26 -8.14 13.86 -2.08
CA PRO A 26 -8.72 13.53 -3.40
C PRO A 26 -7.71 13.03 -4.44
N ALA A 27 -6.44 13.43 -4.32
CA ALA A 27 -5.36 12.93 -5.17
C ALA A 27 -5.21 11.40 -5.10
N LEU A 28 -5.53 10.79 -3.95
CA LEU A 28 -5.46 9.33 -3.76
C LEU A 28 -6.57 8.54 -4.47
N ARG A 29 -7.51 9.22 -5.14
CA ARG A 29 -8.45 8.58 -6.09
C ARG A 29 -7.83 8.25 -7.44
N ARG A 30 -6.65 8.79 -7.74
CA ARG A 30 -5.95 8.59 -9.02
C ARG A 30 -4.97 7.44 -8.86
N TRP A 31 -5.29 6.29 -9.43
CA TRP A 31 -4.45 5.09 -9.33
C TRP A 31 -3.72 4.88 -10.65
N PRO A 32 -2.38 5.07 -10.68
CA PRO A 32 -1.58 4.81 -11.87
C PRO A 32 -1.31 3.31 -12.03
N PHE A 33 -1.31 2.87 -13.27
CA PHE A 33 -1.02 1.52 -13.71
C PHE A 33 -0.11 1.56 -14.94
N ASP A 34 0.88 0.68 -14.99
CA ASP A 34 1.73 0.50 -16.16
C ASP A 34 0.97 -0.35 -17.20
N THR A 35 0.87 0.14 -18.43
CA THR A 35 0.31 -0.58 -19.58
C THR A 35 1.28 -0.53 -20.75
N ASP A 36 1.02 -1.33 -21.79
CA ASP A 36 1.82 -1.34 -23.03
C ASP A 36 1.83 0.03 -23.75
N GLU A 37 0.83 0.88 -23.46
CA GLU A 37 0.67 2.22 -24.04
C GLU A 37 1.25 3.32 -23.12
N GLY A 38 1.80 2.97 -21.96
CA GLY A 38 2.34 3.87 -20.95
C GLY A 38 1.54 3.88 -19.65
N ILE A 39 1.60 4.98 -18.89
CA ILE A 39 0.93 5.07 -17.58
C ILE A 39 -0.56 5.37 -17.77
N ARG A 40 -1.42 4.41 -17.41
CA ARG A 40 -2.88 4.57 -17.32
C ARG A 40 -3.28 5.01 -15.93
N VAL A 41 -3.89 6.18 -15.80
CA VAL A 41 -4.44 6.67 -14.51
C VAL A 41 -5.94 6.42 -14.45
N VAL A 42 -6.34 5.50 -13.57
CA VAL A 42 -7.75 5.20 -13.30
C VAL A 42 -8.24 6.11 -12.17
N HIS A 43 -9.37 6.79 -12.39
CA HIS A 43 -10.04 7.59 -11.36
C HIS A 43 -11.07 6.71 -10.67
N VAL A 44 -10.74 6.22 -9.48
CA VAL A 44 -11.61 5.27 -8.78
C VAL A 44 -12.72 5.97 -8.00
N GLY A 45 -13.85 5.28 -7.88
CA GLY A 45 -15.01 5.69 -7.09
C GLY A 45 -15.27 4.74 -5.93
N GLY A 46 -16.11 5.17 -5.00
CA GLY A 46 -16.50 4.37 -3.84
C GLY A 46 -17.46 5.14 -2.94
N ASN A 47 -18.18 4.41 -2.09
CA ASN A 47 -19.23 4.97 -1.24
C ASN A 47 -18.82 5.14 0.22
N VAL A 48 -17.58 4.79 0.58
CA VAL A 48 -17.09 4.84 1.96
C VAL A 48 -16.34 6.12 2.24
N VAL A 49 -16.66 6.74 3.38
CA VAL A 49 -15.93 7.89 3.93
C VAL A 49 -14.94 7.38 4.98
N ALA A 50 -13.66 7.52 4.69
CA ALA A 50 -12.56 7.17 5.60
C ALA A 50 -11.49 8.26 5.53
N ASN A 51 -11.01 8.74 6.68
CA ASN A 51 -10.07 9.86 6.75
C ASN A 51 -8.65 9.44 7.16
N THR A 52 -8.38 8.16 7.36
CA THR A 52 -7.05 7.62 7.68
C THR A 52 -6.77 6.34 6.86
N ALA A 53 -5.49 6.05 6.64
CA ALA A 53 -5.07 4.82 5.97
C ALA A 53 -5.43 3.56 6.76
N GLU A 54 -5.37 3.64 8.09
CA GLU A 54 -5.71 2.52 8.99
C GLU A 54 -7.19 2.14 8.87
N THR A 55 -8.10 3.12 8.86
CA THR A 55 -9.53 2.85 8.65
C THR A 55 -9.78 2.21 7.28
N VAL A 56 -9.12 2.72 6.23
CA VAL A 56 -9.21 2.13 4.88
C VAL A 56 -8.71 0.68 4.86
N LEU A 57 -7.59 0.38 5.55
CA LEU A 57 -7.06 -0.97 5.69
C LEU A 57 -8.06 -1.90 6.38
N GLN A 58 -8.62 -1.50 7.52
CA GLN A 58 -9.58 -2.32 8.27
C GLN A 58 -10.83 -2.63 7.43
N LEU A 59 -11.32 -1.66 6.67
CA LEU A 59 -12.44 -1.85 5.75
C LEU A 59 -12.10 -2.83 4.60
N ALA A 60 -10.90 -2.73 4.05
CA ALA A 60 -10.43 -3.67 3.02
C ALA A 60 -10.31 -5.10 3.56
N VAL A 61 -9.75 -5.27 4.77
CA VAL A 61 -9.67 -6.57 5.48
C VAL A 61 -11.06 -7.13 5.78
N ALA A 62 -12.02 -6.28 6.14
CA ALA A 62 -13.42 -6.66 6.31
C ALA A 62 -14.15 -6.99 4.99
N GLY A 63 -13.48 -6.84 3.84
CA GLY A 63 -14.03 -7.15 2.52
C GLY A 63 -14.98 -6.10 1.95
N VAL A 64 -14.93 -4.87 2.46
CA VAL A 64 -15.82 -3.78 2.03
C VAL A 64 -15.49 -3.29 0.62
N GLY A 65 -14.24 -3.44 0.17
CA GLY A 65 -13.83 -2.98 -1.15
C GLY A 65 -12.35 -3.18 -1.43
N ILE A 66 -11.90 -2.58 -2.52
CA ILE A 66 -10.52 -2.63 -3.03
C ILE A 66 -9.78 -1.38 -2.58
N THR A 67 -8.51 -1.48 -2.22
CA THR A 67 -7.73 -0.28 -1.85
C THR A 67 -6.32 -0.29 -2.46
N ARG A 68 -5.76 0.91 -2.56
CA ARG A 68 -4.36 1.17 -2.89
C ARG A 68 -3.76 1.98 -1.74
N LEU A 69 -2.92 1.34 -0.94
CA LEU A 69 -2.18 1.96 0.18
C LEU A 69 -0.70 1.60 0.05
N THR A 70 0.15 2.34 0.74
CA THR A 70 1.59 2.07 0.81
C THR A 70 1.84 0.66 1.37
N ASP A 71 2.84 -0.02 0.84
CA ASP A 71 3.26 -1.37 1.23
C ASP A 71 3.53 -1.53 2.73
N ILE A 72 4.05 -0.50 3.40
CA ILE A 72 4.24 -0.48 4.87
C ILE A 72 2.93 -0.64 5.65
N ILE A 73 1.80 -0.20 5.09
CA ILE A 73 0.48 -0.28 5.73
C ILE A 73 -0.16 -1.66 5.47
N VAL A 74 -0.05 -2.18 4.24
CA VAL A 74 -0.75 -3.42 3.83
C VAL A 74 0.09 -4.68 4.00
N GLY A 75 1.41 -4.55 4.12
CA GLY A 75 2.36 -5.68 4.06
C GLY A 75 2.04 -6.78 5.06
N ASP A 76 1.74 -6.41 6.30
CA ASP A 76 1.38 -7.35 7.36
C ASP A 76 0.05 -8.09 7.07
N ALA A 77 -0.96 -7.39 6.57
CA ALA A 77 -2.25 -8.00 6.23
C ALA A 77 -2.13 -8.95 5.01
N ILE A 78 -1.30 -8.59 4.03
CA ILE A 78 -0.96 -9.47 2.91
C ILE A 78 -0.19 -10.70 3.42
N ALA A 79 0.78 -10.52 4.31
CA ALA A 79 1.58 -11.61 4.85
C ALA A 79 0.75 -12.60 5.68
N ARG A 80 -0.33 -12.12 6.32
CA ARG A 80 -1.32 -12.93 7.04
C ARG A 80 -2.40 -13.56 6.14
N GLY A 81 -2.46 -13.18 4.86
CA GLY A 81 -3.49 -13.65 3.92
C GLY A 81 -4.87 -12.99 4.11
N GLU A 82 -4.94 -11.89 4.86
CA GLU A 82 -6.15 -11.09 5.05
C GLU A 82 -6.46 -10.21 3.83
N LEU A 83 -5.40 -9.83 3.09
CA LEU A 83 -5.50 -9.14 1.81
C LEU A 83 -4.83 -9.94 0.71
N VAL A 84 -5.37 -9.83 -0.50
CA VAL A 84 -4.83 -10.46 -1.70
C VAL A 84 -4.43 -9.35 -2.68
N PRO A 85 -3.15 -9.30 -3.12
CA PRO A 85 -2.74 -8.41 -4.20
C PRO A 85 -3.50 -8.74 -5.49
N ILE A 86 -4.02 -7.72 -6.15
CA ILE A 86 -4.69 -7.82 -7.45
C ILE A 86 -4.00 -6.89 -8.44
N LEU A 87 -4.22 -7.16 -9.72
CA LEU A 87 -3.68 -6.35 -10.82
C LEU A 87 -2.14 -6.18 -10.76
N THR A 88 -1.41 -7.16 -10.21
CA THR A 88 0.04 -7.06 -9.92
C THR A 88 0.88 -6.83 -11.17
N ASP A 89 0.41 -7.27 -12.33
CA ASP A 89 1.11 -7.14 -13.62
C ASP A 89 1.07 -5.69 -14.15
N TRP A 90 0.19 -4.84 -13.59
CA TRP A 90 0.02 -3.44 -13.99
C TRP A 90 0.49 -2.46 -12.91
N HIS A 91 1.09 -2.91 -11.81
CA HIS A 91 1.44 -2.03 -10.70
C HIS A 91 2.46 -0.98 -11.12
N HIS A 92 2.05 0.29 -11.10
CA HIS A 92 2.98 1.39 -11.26
C HIS A 92 3.71 1.68 -9.94
N ALA A 93 5.03 1.58 -9.97
CA ALA A 93 5.88 1.86 -8.82
C ALA A 93 5.99 3.38 -8.60
N GLU A 94 5.44 3.86 -7.48
CA GLU A 94 5.65 5.23 -6.98
C GLU A 94 6.43 5.15 -5.66
N PRO A 95 7.78 5.13 -5.68
CA PRO A 95 8.56 5.03 -4.46
C PRO A 95 8.34 6.26 -3.57
N VAL A 96 7.84 6.04 -2.36
CA VAL A 96 7.79 7.07 -1.31
C VAL A 96 8.98 6.83 -0.38
N PRO A 97 10.05 7.64 -0.46
CA PRO A 97 11.22 7.46 0.38
C PRO A 97 10.90 7.70 1.86
N LEU A 98 11.46 6.85 2.72
CA LEU A 98 11.42 7.01 4.18
C LEU A 98 12.67 7.74 4.63
N TYR A 99 12.49 8.87 5.32
CA TYR A 99 13.60 9.71 5.79
C TYR A 99 13.68 9.72 7.32
N ALA A 100 14.90 9.66 7.85
CA ALA A 100 15.21 10.04 9.22
C ALA A 100 15.73 11.48 9.23
N THR A 101 14.95 12.42 9.75
CA THR A 101 15.31 13.85 9.78
C THR A 101 15.84 14.25 11.16
N TYR A 102 16.95 14.98 11.19
CA TYR A 102 17.53 15.56 12.39
C TYR A 102 18.09 16.96 12.10
N PRO A 103 18.21 17.84 13.10
CA PRO A 103 18.74 19.18 12.89
C PRO A 103 20.16 19.15 12.29
N SER A 104 20.41 20.00 11.29
CA SER A 104 21.74 20.21 10.74
C SER A 104 22.64 20.91 11.78
N GLY A 105 23.61 20.18 12.33
CA GLY A 105 24.61 20.71 13.26
C GLY A 105 26.02 20.21 12.92
N ARG A 106 27.04 21.01 13.21
CA ARG A 106 28.47 20.70 12.91
C ARG A 106 28.96 19.38 13.52
N HIS A 107 28.31 18.90 14.58
CA HIS A 107 28.63 17.63 15.24
C HIS A 107 27.34 16.89 15.59
N LEU A 108 26.96 15.90 14.77
CA LEU A 108 25.90 14.97 15.14
C LEU A 108 26.35 14.17 16.36
N ALA A 109 25.59 14.23 17.46
CA ALA A 109 25.94 13.49 18.66
C ALA A 109 26.08 11.99 18.34
N PRO A 110 27.11 11.27 18.84
CA PRO A 110 27.32 9.86 18.51
C PRO A 110 26.10 8.96 18.73
N LYS A 111 25.30 9.25 19.77
CA LYS A 111 24.04 8.54 20.06
C LYS A 111 22.98 8.72 18.96
N VAL A 112 22.89 9.92 18.37
CA VAL A 112 21.95 10.19 17.28
C VAL A 112 22.41 9.48 16.01
N LYS A 113 23.71 9.52 15.70
CA LYS A 113 24.27 8.77 14.58
C LYS A 113 23.97 7.27 14.72
N ALA A 114 24.25 6.68 15.89
CA ALA A 114 23.99 5.27 16.15
C ALA A 114 22.50 4.91 15.99
N MET A 115 21.58 5.79 16.42
CA MET A 115 20.14 5.58 16.21
C MET A 115 19.77 5.63 14.73
N VAL A 116 20.32 6.58 13.96
CA VAL A 116 20.06 6.68 12.51
C VAL A 116 20.61 5.47 11.78
N ASP A 117 21.82 5.04 12.10
CA ASP A 117 22.43 3.83 11.53
C ASP A 117 21.53 2.60 11.81
N PHE A 118 21.09 2.42 13.07
CA PHE A 118 20.16 1.35 13.46
C PHE A 118 18.83 1.40 12.69
N LEU A 119 18.21 2.58 12.57
CA LEU A 119 16.98 2.74 11.80
C LEU A 119 17.19 2.40 10.31
N ALA A 120 18.33 2.79 9.74
CA ALA A 120 18.66 2.48 8.35
C ALA A 120 18.86 0.96 8.14
N GLU A 121 19.50 0.28 9.09
CA GLU A 121 19.69 -1.18 9.06
C GLU A 121 18.35 -1.93 9.20
N GLU A 122 17.48 -1.50 10.12
CA GLU A 122 16.19 -2.17 10.36
C GLU A 122 15.17 -1.92 9.25
N PHE A 123 15.09 -0.68 8.74
CA PHE A 123 14.06 -0.27 7.78
C PHE A 123 14.53 -0.30 6.32
N GLY A 124 15.83 -0.24 6.06
CA GLY A 124 16.40 -0.29 4.70
C GLY A 124 15.99 -1.52 3.88
N PRO A 125 15.94 -2.73 4.46
CA PRO A 125 15.44 -3.92 3.78
C PRO A 125 13.92 -3.93 3.52
N ALA A 126 13.17 -2.92 3.98
CA ALA A 126 11.70 -2.87 3.93
C ALA A 126 11.05 -4.12 4.54
N PRO A 127 11.15 -4.32 5.88
CA PRO A 127 10.73 -5.56 6.55
C PRO A 127 9.24 -5.91 6.37
N TRP A 128 8.41 -4.97 5.98
CA TRP A 128 7.00 -5.18 5.64
C TRP A 128 6.78 -5.88 4.29
N ARG A 129 7.79 -5.98 3.42
CA ARG A 129 7.70 -6.69 2.12
C ARG A 129 7.94 -8.20 2.22
N ARG A 130 7.94 -8.76 3.43
CA ARG A 130 8.22 -10.19 3.65
C ARG A 130 7.14 -11.05 2.98
N PRO A 131 7.54 -12.15 2.30
CA PRO A 131 6.58 -13.03 1.64
C PRO A 131 5.63 -13.67 2.66
N ALA A 132 4.37 -13.87 2.26
CA ALA A 132 3.35 -14.50 3.08
C ALA A 132 3.83 -15.87 3.60
N ARG A 133 3.68 -16.10 4.90
CA ARG A 133 4.06 -17.37 5.51
C ARG A 133 3.08 -18.42 4.99
N LYS A 134 3.56 -19.43 4.24
CA LYS A 134 2.72 -20.54 3.79
C LYS A 134 1.94 -21.10 5.00
N PRO A 135 0.62 -21.35 4.87
CA PRO A 135 -0.13 -21.99 5.95
C PRO A 135 0.55 -23.32 6.28
N ARG A 136 0.76 -23.59 7.57
CA ARG A 136 1.26 -24.88 8.04
C ARG A 136 0.16 -25.90 7.73
N THR A 137 0.30 -26.63 6.64
CA THR A 137 -0.51 -27.83 6.39
C THR A 137 -0.24 -28.80 7.53
N GLY A 138 -1.26 -29.02 8.36
CA GLY A 138 -1.34 -30.13 9.30
C GLY A 138 -2.06 -31.31 8.66
#